data_AF-A0A954HND4-F1
#
_entry.id   AF-A0A954HND4-F1
#
_cell.length_a   1.000
_cell.length_b   1.000
_cell.length_c   1.000
_cell.angle_alpha   90.00
_cell.angle_beta   90.00
_cell.angle_gamma   90.00
#
_symmetry.space_group_name_H-M   'P 1'
#
loop_
_entity.id
_entity.type
_entity.pdbx_description
1 polymer ?
#
loop_
_entity_poly.entity_id
_entity_poly.type
_entity_poly.pdbx_seq_one_letter_code
_entity_poly.pdbx_strand_id
1 'polypeptide(L)'
;IPKGNLLVIALGIVLAASRANLGMAAATILLVSFAAPWLDPASDAVGTWLLGHPSLQNLWTDLYNRPVMPWTSFYNTIVLGSFAIGLMLWYPAYRLSRPIFERVSPKVAAWTQRFRITRFLLGAEMAGAIRSADGM
;
A
#
# COMPACT_ATOMS: atom_id res chain seq x y z
N ILE A 1 -10.74 4.11 -13.44
CA ILE A 1 -11.04 4.60 -12.07
C ILE A 1 -11.08 6.13 -12.10
N PRO A 2 -12.13 6.79 -11.56
CA PRO A 2 -12.16 8.26 -11.45
C PRO A 2 -10.96 8.72 -10.62
N LYS A 3 -10.13 9.61 -11.20
CA LYS A 3 -8.78 9.90 -10.70
C LYS A 3 -8.74 10.87 -9.51
N GLY A 4 -9.91 11.27 -8.99
CA GLY A 4 -10.08 12.30 -7.96
C GLY A 4 -11.17 11.98 -6.94
N ASN A 5 -11.16 10.76 -6.40
CA ASN A 5 -12.07 10.32 -5.35
C ASN A 5 -11.45 10.61 -3.96
N LEU A 6 -12.22 11.18 -3.02
CA LEU A 6 -11.76 11.44 -1.65
C LEU A 6 -11.25 10.18 -0.97
N LEU A 7 -11.83 9.02 -1.27
CA LEU A 7 -11.41 7.76 -0.70
C LEU A 7 -9.93 7.49 -1.01
N VAL A 8 -9.52 7.69 -2.26
CA VAL A 8 -8.14 7.48 -2.71
C VAL A 8 -7.21 8.47 -2.00
N ILE A 9 -7.63 9.73 -1.87
CA ILE A 9 -6.85 10.76 -1.16
C ILE A 9 -6.71 10.40 0.33
N ALA A 10 -7.78 9.99 0.99
CA ALA A 10 -7.78 9.60 2.39
C ALA A 10 -6.87 8.40 2.65
N LEU A 11 -6.95 7.35 1.81
CA LEU A 11 -6.03 6.20 1.87
C LEU A 11 -4.58 6.63 1.65
N GLY A 12 -4.32 7.55 0.72
CA GLY A 12 -3.00 8.12 0.48
C GLY A 12 -2.45 8.85 1.71
N ILE A 13 -3.28 9.64 2.40
CA ILE A 13 -2.92 10.32 3.65
C ILE A 13 -2.60 9.30 4.75
N VAL A 14 -3.42 8.26 4.92
CA VAL A 14 -3.16 7.20 5.91
C VAL A 14 -1.84 6.49 5.63
N LEU A 15 -1.55 6.20 4.36
CA LEU A 15 -0.29 5.60 3.94
C LEU A 15 0.90 6.53 4.22
N ALA A 16 0.78 7.83 3.92
CA ALA A 16 1.82 8.81 4.15
C ALA A 16 2.05 9.10 5.65
N ALA A 17 0.99 9.04 6.46
CA ALA A 17 1.07 9.17 7.92
C ALA A 17 1.64 7.91 8.59
N SER A 18 1.55 6.75 7.91
CA SER A 18 2.17 5.52 8.38
C SER A 18 3.69 5.59 8.22
N ARG A 19 4.45 5.06 9.18
CA ARG A 19 5.93 4.96 9.11
C ARG A 19 6.41 3.89 8.09
N ALA A 20 5.66 3.71 7.01
CA ALA A 20 6.00 2.78 5.94
C ALA A 20 7.13 3.36 5.09
N ASN A 21 8.05 2.49 4.65
CA ASN A 21 9.09 2.89 3.71
C ASN A 21 8.45 3.21 2.36
N LEU A 22 8.53 4.47 1.92
CA LEU A 22 7.95 4.95 0.66
C LEU A 22 8.42 4.14 -0.56
N GLY A 23 9.66 3.62 -0.55
CA GLY A 23 10.17 2.76 -1.62
C GLY A 23 9.46 1.41 -1.68
N MET A 24 9.19 0.79 -0.52
CA MET A 24 8.41 -0.45 -0.45
C MET A 24 6.93 -0.22 -0.80
N ALA A 25 6.37 0.93 -0.39
CA ALA A 25 5.02 1.32 -0.77
C ALA A 25 4.90 1.47 -2.30
N ALA A 26 5.83 2.18 -2.94
CA ALA A 26 5.87 2.32 -4.39
C ALA A 26 6.04 0.98 -5.12
N ALA A 27 6.95 0.13 -4.65
CA ALA A 27 7.13 -1.21 -5.22
C ALA A 27 5.85 -2.06 -5.12
N THR A 28 5.16 -2.00 -3.98
CA THR A 28 3.89 -2.71 -3.78
C THR A 28 2.81 -2.17 -4.70
N ILE A 29 2.67 -0.85 -4.82
CA ILE A 29 1.71 -0.22 -5.73
C ILE A 29 1.97 -0.66 -7.17
N LEU A 30 3.22 -0.71 -7.62
CA LEU A 30 3.57 -1.16 -8.97
C LEU A 30 3.21 -2.63 -9.19
N LEU A 31 3.54 -3.52 -8.26
CA LEU A 31 3.21 -4.94 -8.36
C LEU A 31 1.70 -5.17 -8.38
N VAL A 32 0.96 -4.50 -7.50
CA VAL A 32 -0.50 -4.60 -7.44
C VAL A 32 -1.15 -3.98 -8.68
N SER A 33 -0.62 -2.86 -9.18
CA SER A 33 -1.14 -2.23 -10.41
C SER A 33 -0.94 -3.12 -11.64
N PHE A 34 0.17 -3.87 -11.69
CA PHE A 34 0.37 -4.87 -12.73
C PHE A 34 -0.66 -6.01 -12.64
N ALA A 35 -1.05 -6.39 -11.42
CA ALA A 35 -2.05 -7.42 -11.18
C ALA A 35 -3.51 -6.94 -11.32
N ALA A 36 -3.73 -5.62 -11.34
CA ALA A 36 -5.07 -5.01 -11.30
C ALA A 36 -6.01 -5.48 -12.41
N PRO A 37 -5.62 -5.61 -13.69
CA PRO A 37 -6.54 -6.04 -14.75
C PRO A 37 -7.13 -7.43 -14.52
N TRP A 38 -6.42 -8.32 -13.82
CA TRP A 38 -6.95 -9.64 -13.46
C TRP A 38 -7.83 -9.62 -12.22
N LEU A 39 -7.63 -8.65 -11.32
CA LEU A 39 -8.45 -8.44 -10.14
C LEU A 39 -9.71 -7.60 -10.42
N ASP A 40 -9.74 -6.85 -11.53
CA ASP A 40 -10.87 -5.98 -11.88
C ASP A 40 -12.20 -6.75 -12.00
N PRO A 41 -12.28 -7.92 -12.68
CA PRO A 41 -13.52 -8.71 -12.74
C PRO A 41 -13.96 -9.24 -11.37
N ALA A 42 -12.99 -9.64 -10.52
CA ALA A 42 -13.28 -10.10 -9.17
C ALA A 42 -13.81 -8.95 -8.30
N SER A 43 -13.23 -7.76 -8.44
CA SER A 43 -13.68 -6.55 -7.75
C SER A 43 -15.09 -6.15 -8.20
N ASP A 44 -15.38 -6.22 -9.49
CA ASP A 44 -16.72 -5.95 -10.02
C ASP A 44 -17.77 -6.95 -9.50
N ALA A 45 -17.44 -8.25 -9.48
CA ALA A 45 -18.33 -9.28 -8.96
C ALA A 45 -18.64 -9.11 -7.46
N VAL A 46 -17.64 -8.77 -6.64
CA VAL A 46 -17.83 -8.49 -5.21
C VAL A 46 -18.63 -7.20 -5.01
N GLY A 47 -18.34 -6.15 -5.78
CA GLY A 47 -19.04 -4.88 -5.70
C GLY A 47 -20.52 -4.97 -6.08
N THR A 48 -20.83 -5.70 -7.16
CA THR A 48 -22.22 -5.96 -7.59
C THR A 48 -22.99 -6.77 -6.54
N TRP A 49 -22.36 -7.78 -5.95
CA TRP A 49 -22.96 -8.55 -4.86
C TRP A 49 -23.25 -7.66 -3.62
N LEU A 50 -22.32 -6.78 -3.25
CA LEU A 50 -22.47 -5.91 -2.09
C LEU A 50 -23.56 -4.83 -2.27
N LEU A 51 -23.68 -4.27 -3.48
CA LEU A 51 -24.73 -3.31 -3.83
C LEU A 51 -26.11 -3.98 -3.98
N GLY A 52 -26.14 -5.21 -4.47
CA GLY A 52 -27.38 -5.98 -4.66
C GLY A 52 -27.94 -6.61 -3.40
N HIS A 53 -27.21 -6.62 -2.29
CA HIS A 53 -27.62 -7.36 -1.10
C HIS A 53 -28.78 -6.65 -0.35
N PRO A 54 -29.93 -7.32 -0.11
CA PRO A 54 -31.13 -6.67 0.43
C PRO A 54 -30.94 -6.03 1.82
N SER A 55 -30.10 -6.62 2.67
CA SER A 55 -29.82 -6.10 4.01
C SER A 55 -29.00 -4.80 4.01
N LEU A 56 -28.24 -4.55 2.94
CA LEU A 56 -27.42 -3.36 2.77
C LEU A 56 -28.15 -2.24 2.01
N GLN A 57 -29.33 -2.50 1.43
CA GLN A 57 -30.07 -1.49 0.67
C GLN A 57 -30.39 -0.25 1.51
N ASN A 58 -30.85 -0.42 2.75
CA ASN A 58 -31.14 0.72 3.64
C ASN A 58 -29.88 1.56 3.92
N LEU A 59 -28.73 0.90 4.13
CA LEU A 59 -27.44 1.59 4.33
C LEU A 59 -27.03 2.36 3.07
N TRP A 60 -27.20 1.76 1.89
CA TRP A 60 -26.91 2.42 0.62
C TRP A 60 -27.84 3.62 0.41
N THR A 61 -29.15 3.46 0.59
CA THR A 61 -30.13 4.55 0.46
C THR A 61 -29.82 5.72 1.38
N ASP A 62 -29.51 5.46 2.65
CA ASP A 62 -29.12 6.50 3.60
C ASP A 62 -27.83 7.20 3.19
N LEU A 63 -26.85 6.46 2.66
CA LEU A 63 -25.59 7.02 2.21
C LEU A 63 -25.75 7.85 0.92
N TYR A 64 -26.57 7.39 -0.03
CA TYR A 64 -26.90 8.11 -1.26
C TYR A 64 -27.62 9.43 -1.02
N ASN A 65 -28.42 9.51 0.06
CA ASN A 65 -29.09 10.74 0.45
C ASN A 65 -28.14 11.79 1.08
N ARG A 66 -26.87 11.45 1.34
CA ARG A 66 -25.87 12.38 1.88
C ARG A 66 -25.01 13.00 0.77
N PRO A 67 -24.63 14.28 0.88
CA PRO A 67 -23.82 14.97 -0.13
C PRO A 67 -22.37 14.46 -0.24
N VAL A 68 -21.94 13.57 0.68
CA VAL A 68 -20.61 12.95 0.66
C VAL A 68 -20.49 11.77 -0.31
N MET A 69 -21.61 11.20 -0.77
CA MET A 69 -21.61 10.00 -1.61
C MET A 69 -20.87 10.18 -2.95
N PRO A 70 -21.07 11.29 -3.70
CA PRO A 70 -20.35 11.49 -4.97
C PRO A 70 -18.84 11.53 -4.79
N TRP A 71 -18.39 11.99 -3.62
CA TRP A 71 -16.99 12.19 -3.32
C TRP A 71 -16.27 10.88 -2.99
N THR A 72 -16.98 9.83 -2.59
CA THR A 72 -16.44 8.49 -2.29
C THR A 72 -16.51 7.52 -3.47
N SER A 73 -17.28 7.86 -4.51
CA SER A 73 -17.54 7.03 -5.70
C SER A 73 -17.95 5.57 -5.42
N PHE A 74 -18.58 5.28 -4.28
CA PHE A 74 -19.04 3.93 -3.93
C PHE A 74 -20.16 3.39 -4.83
N TYR A 75 -20.75 4.24 -5.67
CA TYR A 75 -21.63 3.81 -6.75
C TYR A 75 -20.90 2.98 -7.82
N ASN A 76 -19.57 3.02 -7.86
CA ASN A 76 -18.77 2.22 -8.77
C ASN A 76 -18.43 0.88 -8.10
N THR A 77 -18.92 -0.21 -8.70
CA THR A 77 -18.73 -1.60 -8.24
C THR A 77 -17.26 -1.99 -8.11
N ILE A 78 -16.41 -1.55 -9.04
CA ILE A 78 -14.96 -1.83 -8.99
C ILE A 78 -14.31 -1.10 -7.79
N VAL A 79 -14.66 0.16 -7.56
CA VAL A 79 -14.12 0.94 -6.41
C VAL A 79 -14.59 0.32 -5.09
N LEU A 80 -15.87 -0.02 -5.00
CA LEU A 80 -16.44 -0.61 -3.79
C LEU A 80 -15.89 -2.02 -3.51
N GLY A 81 -15.82 -2.86 -4.55
CA GLY A 81 -15.32 -4.22 -4.45
C GLY A 81 -13.82 -4.28 -4.15
N SER A 82 -13.01 -3.44 -4.81
CA SER A 82 -11.58 -3.35 -4.50
C SER A 82 -11.32 -2.84 -3.09
N PHE A 83 -12.14 -1.92 -2.58
CA PHE A 83 -12.09 -1.49 -1.17
C PHE A 83 -12.41 -2.64 -0.20
N ALA A 84 -13.49 -3.38 -0.45
CA ALA A 84 -13.88 -4.52 0.38
C ALA A 84 -12.84 -5.65 0.35
N ILE A 85 -12.36 -6.01 -0.85
CA ILE A 85 -11.29 -7.01 -1.03
C ILE A 85 -10.02 -6.53 -0.34
N GLY A 86 -9.62 -5.28 -0.50
CA GLY A 86 -8.45 -4.72 0.17
C GLY A 86 -8.53 -4.81 1.69
N LEU A 87 -9.69 -4.50 2.27
CA LEU A 87 -9.92 -4.63 3.71
C LEU A 87 -9.83 -6.10 4.18
N MET A 88 -10.39 -7.03 3.39
CA MET A 88 -10.32 -8.46 3.65
C MET A 88 -8.90 -9.01 3.51
N LEU A 89 -8.11 -8.50 2.55
CA LEU A 89 -6.73 -8.90 2.29
C LEU A 89 -5.73 -8.26 3.26
N TRP A 90 -6.09 -7.18 3.95
CA TRP A 90 -5.18 -6.49 4.86
C TRP A 90 -4.67 -7.38 5.99
N TYR A 91 -5.56 -8.11 6.67
CA TYR A 91 -5.20 -9.03 7.74
C TYR A 91 -4.31 -10.21 7.28
N PRO A 92 -4.67 -10.98 6.23
CA PRO A 92 -3.82 -12.06 5.75
C PRO A 92 -2.49 -11.55 5.17
N ALA A 93 -2.47 -10.40 4.51
CA ALA A 93 -1.22 -9.79 4.03
C ALA A 93 -0.28 -9.42 5.18
N TYR A 94 -0.81 -8.86 6.27
CA TYR A 94 -0.03 -8.60 7.48
C TYR A 94 0.55 -9.91 8.05
N ARG A 95 -0.26 -10.96 8.15
CA ARG A 95 0.18 -12.26 8.69
C ARG A 95 1.24 -12.93 7.81
N LEU A 96 1.09 -12.85 6.49
CA LEU A 96 1.99 -13.50 5.54
C LEU A 96 3.32 -12.74 5.39
N SER A 97 3.32 -11.42 5.56
CA SER A 97 4.54 -10.63 5.45
C SER A 97 5.57 -10.99 6.52
N ARG A 98 5.17 -11.20 7.78
CA ARG A 98 6.09 -11.51 8.90
C ARG A 98 7.08 -12.66 8.60
N PRO A 99 6.64 -13.89 8.25
CA PRO A 99 7.55 -15.00 7.97
C PRO A 99 8.36 -14.81 6.68
N ILE A 100 7.83 -14.09 5.69
CA ILE A 100 8.55 -13.79 4.44
C ILE A 100 9.73 -12.87 4.75
N PHE A 101 9.51 -11.81 5.53
CA PHE A 101 10.55 -10.88 5.92
C PHE A 101 11.65 -11.57 6.74
N GLU A 102 11.29 -12.44 7.69
CA GLU A 102 12.27 -13.21 8.47
C GLU A 102 13.17 -14.10 7.60
N ARG A 103 12.63 -14.67 6.52
CA ARG A 103 13.41 -15.51 5.58
C ARG A 103 14.21 -14.72 4.55
N VAL A 104 13.73 -13.54 4.17
CA VAL A 104 14.37 -12.67 3.18
C VAL A 104 15.49 -11.83 3.82
N SER A 105 15.31 -11.38 5.06
CA SER A 105 16.25 -10.51 5.79
C SER A 105 17.70 -11.03 5.83
N PRO A 106 17.99 -12.31 6.15
CA PRO A 106 19.38 -12.78 6.18
C PRO A 106 20.02 -12.83 4.79
N LYS A 107 19.23 -13.08 3.73
CA LYS A 107 19.72 -13.11 2.34
C LYS A 107 20.01 -11.71 1.80
N VAL A 108 19.15 -10.75 2.12
CA VAL A 108 19.35 -9.34 1.74
C VAL A 108 20.56 -8.75 2.46
N ALA A 109 20.72 -9.02 3.77
CA ALA A 109 21.89 -8.58 4.53
C ALA A 109 23.21 -9.12 3.94
N ALA A 110 23.24 -10.40 3.54
CA ALA A 110 24.40 -10.99 2.87
C ALA A 110 24.67 -10.39 1.48
N TRP A 111 23.63 -9.98 0.76
CA TRP A 111 23.75 -9.36 -0.57
C TRP A 111 24.21 -7.89 -0.48
N THR A 112 23.75 -7.15 0.52
CA THR A 112 24.14 -5.75 0.76
C THR A 112 25.62 -5.58 1.09
N GLN A 113 26.26 -6.57 1.74
CA GLN A 113 27.71 -6.55 1.98
C GLN A 113 28.55 -6.74 0.71
N ARG A 114 27.95 -7.21 -0.40
CA ARG A 114 28.67 -7.49 -1.64
C ARG A 114 28.77 -6.28 -2.58
N PHE A 115 27.95 -5.24 -2.38
CA PHE A 115 27.95 -4.07 -3.26
C PHE A 115 29.02 -3.04 -2.84
N ARG A 116 29.91 -2.68 -3.76
CA ARG A 116 31.02 -1.70 -3.56
C ARG A 116 30.57 -0.33 -3.04
N ILE A 117 29.29 0.01 -3.16
CA ILE A 117 28.70 1.30 -2.78
C ILE A 117 28.68 1.48 -1.25
N THR A 118 28.48 0.43 -0.46
CA THR A 118 28.54 0.51 1.02
C THR A 118 29.95 0.82 1.52
N ARG A 119 30.99 0.34 0.83
CA ARG A 119 32.39 0.67 1.16
C ARG A 119 32.75 2.13 0.87
N PHE A 120 32.09 2.74 -0.12
CA PHE A 120 32.30 4.15 -0.47
C PHE A 120 31.59 5.10 0.52
N LEU A 121 30.38 4.73 0.98
CA LEU A 121 29.63 5.48 1.98
C LEU A 121 30.26 5.39 3.38
N LEU A 122 30.65 4.18 3.83
CA LEU A 122 31.39 4.04 5.10
C LEU A 122 32.79 4.68 5.03
N GLY A 123 33.43 4.66 3.87
CA GLY A 123 34.71 5.35 3.66
C GLY A 123 34.62 6.87 3.84
N ALA A 124 33.48 7.48 3.49
CA ALA A 124 33.23 8.90 3.73
C ALA A 124 33.05 9.20 5.23
N GLU A 125 32.39 8.31 5.98
CA GLU A 125 32.25 8.43 7.44
C GLU A 125 33.60 8.20 8.16
N MET A 126 34.41 7.23 7.73
CA MET A 126 35.77 7.02 8.27
C MET A 126 36.71 8.18 7.93
N ALA A 127 36.59 8.78 6.74
CA ALA A 127 37.33 9.99 6.37
C ALA A 127 36.90 11.21 7.21
N GLY A 128 35.64 11.27 7.67
CA GLY A 128 35.17 12.24 8.65
C GLY A 128 35.75 12.00 10.04
N ALA A 129 35.79 10.74 10.49
CA ALA A 129 36.31 10.36 11.80
C ALA A 129 37.83 10.57 11.95
N ILE A 130 38.61 10.35 10.88
CA ILE A 130 40.05 10.63 10.87
C ILE A 130 40.31 12.14 10.87
N ARG A 131 39.49 12.93 10.16
CA ARG A 131 39.59 14.40 10.17
C ARG A 131 39.28 15.04 11.53
N SER A 132 38.45 14.38 12.36
CA SER A 132 38.22 14.80 13.76
C SER A 132 39.34 14.40 14.72
N ALA A 133 40.20 13.44 14.35
CA ALA A 133 41.32 12.98 15.18
C ALA A 133 42.61 13.78 14.91
N ASP A 134 42.84 14.23 13.68
CA ASP A 134 43.99 15.09 13.31
C ASP A 134 43.79 16.58 13.66
N GLY A 135 42.61 16.95 14.19
CA GLY A 135 42.24 18.32 14.56
C GLY A 135 42.34 18.66 16.05
N MET A 136 42.94 17.79 16.87
CA MET A 136 43.23 18.02 18.30
C MET A 136 44.73 18.04 18.57
#